data_AF-A0A8B6HFG4-F1
#
_entry.id   AF-A0A8B6HFG4-F1
#
_cell.length_a   1.000
_cell.length_b   1.000
_cell.length_c   1.000
_cell.angle_alpha   90.00
_cell.angle_beta   90.00
_cell.angle_gamma   90.00
#
_symmetry.space_group_name_H-M   'P 1'
#
loop_
_entity.id
_entity.type
_entity.pdbx_description
1 polymer ?
#
loop_
_entity_poly.entity_id
_entity_poly.type
_entity_poly.pdbx_seq_one_letter_code
_entity_poly.pdbx_strand_id
1 'polypeptide(L)'
;MIRTVDTDVVVIAVSAVHKLNITSLWMAFAVGINFRYIPVHEIAIFMGPYKSNATLFFHAFSGCDQVSSFSNHGNKPAWDTWLSFDAVTKDFKLLSDKPNDDSVNEAALNIERFVVLIYDRTRE
;
A
#
# COMPACT_ATOMS: atom_id res chain seq x y z
N MET A 1 -8.83 13.80 -13.68
CA MET A 1 -9.77 12.93 -12.95
C MET A 1 -9.72 11.55 -13.60
N ILE A 2 -9.67 10.48 -12.81
CA ILE A 2 -9.65 9.09 -13.27
C ILE A 2 -10.96 8.42 -12.82
N ARG A 3 -11.57 7.58 -13.66
CA ARG A 3 -12.76 6.80 -13.28
C ARG A 3 -12.42 5.33 -13.26
N THR A 4 -12.77 4.64 -12.17
CA THR A 4 -12.48 3.21 -12.02
C THR A 4 -13.37 2.58 -10.95
N VAL A 5 -13.51 1.26 -11.00
CA VAL A 5 -14.10 0.45 -9.93
C VAL A 5 -13.04 -0.36 -9.19
N ASP A 6 -11.80 -0.33 -9.68
CA ASP A 6 -10.68 -1.13 -9.23
C ASP A 6 -9.83 -0.37 -8.19
N THR A 7 -9.58 -1.02 -7.06
CA THR A 7 -8.83 -0.47 -5.94
C THR A 7 -7.34 -0.38 -6.25
N ASP A 8 -6.81 -1.27 -7.10
CA ASP A 8 -5.39 -1.28 -7.49
C ASP A 8 -5.02 0.03 -8.19
N VAL A 9 -5.92 0.57 -9.01
CA VAL A 9 -5.77 1.88 -9.66
C VAL A 9 -5.71 3.02 -8.64
N VAL A 10 -6.44 2.92 -7.51
CA VAL A 10 -6.38 3.92 -6.43
C VAL A 10 -5.00 3.90 -5.77
N VAL A 11 -4.47 2.71 -5.47
CA VAL A 11 -3.16 2.56 -4.85
C VAL A 11 -2.04 3.08 -5.76
N ILE A 12 -2.11 2.75 -7.05
CA ILE A 12 -1.17 3.28 -8.06
C ILE A 12 -1.24 4.81 -8.09
N ALA A 13 -2.45 5.38 -8.13
CA ALA A 13 -2.65 6.82 -8.17
C ALA A 13 -2.06 7.51 -6.93
N VAL A 14 -2.22 6.97 -5.72
CA VAL A 14 -1.59 7.49 -4.49
C VAL A 14 -0.07 7.54 -4.63
N SER A 15 0.55 6.48 -5.15
CA SER A 15 2.01 6.42 -5.33
C SER A 15 2.53 7.39 -6.40
N ALA A 16 1.71 7.74 -7.38
CA ALA A 16 2.09 8.59 -8.50
C ALA A 16 2.07 10.09 -8.18
N VAL A 17 1.26 10.53 -7.21
CA VAL A 17 1.05 11.96 -6.89
C VAL A 17 2.37 12.69 -6.65
N HIS A 18 3.19 12.18 -5.73
CA HIS A 18 4.48 12.80 -5.40
C HIS A 18 5.52 12.58 -6.50
N LYS A 19 5.55 11.39 -7.13
CA LYS A 19 6.51 11.08 -8.20
C LYS A 19 6.36 11.99 -9.42
N LEU A 20 5.12 12.40 -9.72
CA LEU A 20 4.78 13.19 -10.90
C LEU A 20 4.45 14.66 -10.56
N ASN A 21 4.65 15.09 -9.31
CA ASN A 21 4.32 16.43 -8.82
C ASN A 21 2.87 16.86 -9.13
N ILE A 22 1.91 15.94 -8.95
CA ILE A 22 0.50 16.19 -9.22
C ILE A 22 -0.10 17.00 -8.07
N THR A 23 -0.65 18.18 -8.37
CA THR A 23 -1.25 19.07 -7.36
C THR A 23 -2.69 18.68 -6.99
N SER A 24 -3.44 18.13 -7.94
CA SER A 24 -4.80 17.65 -7.70
C SER A 24 -5.12 16.43 -8.54
N LEU A 25 -5.55 15.36 -7.87
CA LEU A 25 -6.01 14.12 -8.49
C LEU A 25 -7.28 13.64 -7.79
N TRP A 26 -8.35 13.56 -8.57
CA TRP A 26 -9.65 13.06 -8.14
C TRP A 26 -9.96 11.75 -8.84
N MET A 27 -10.48 10.79 -8.08
CA MET A 27 -11.00 9.52 -8.57
C MET A 27 -12.52 9.49 -8.48
N ALA A 28 -13.19 9.18 -9.57
CA ALA A 28 -14.60 8.77 -9.57
C ALA A 28 -14.64 7.25 -9.37
N PHE A 29 -14.88 6.80 -8.14
CA PHE A 29 -14.71 5.41 -7.72
C PHE A 29 -16.04 4.68 -7.52
N ALA A 30 -16.06 3.37 -7.82
CA ALA A 30 -17.21 2.47 -7.70
C ALA A 30 -18.40 2.83 -8.62
N VAL A 31 -19.57 2.21 -8.38
CA VAL A 31 -20.80 2.37 -9.16
C VAL A 31 -22.05 2.39 -8.27
N GLY A 32 -23.16 2.90 -8.81
CA GLY A 32 -24.47 2.88 -8.15
C GLY A 32 -24.45 3.62 -6.80
N ILE A 33 -25.05 3.01 -5.78
CA ILE A 33 -25.13 3.58 -4.42
C ILE A 33 -23.77 3.77 -3.74
N ASN A 34 -22.73 3.06 -4.20
CA ASN A 34 -21.40 3.10 -3.62
C ASN A 34 -20.48 4.11 -4.33
N PHE A 35 -20.97 4.76 -5.40
CA PHE A 35 -20.23 5.74 -6.16
C PHE A 35 -19.79 6.92 -5.28
N ARG A 36 -18.50 7.28 -5.34
CA ARG A 36 -17.95 8.40 -4.59
C ARG A 36 -16.75 9.03 -5.29
N TYR A 37 -16.53 10.32 -5.02
CA TYR A 37 -15.30 11.00 -5.41
C TYR A 37 -14.25 10.90 -4.29
N ILE A 38 -13.05 10.46 -4.64
CA ILE A 38 -11.93 10.31 -3.69
C ILE A 38 -10.83 11.31 -4.06
N PRO A 39 -10.43 12.21 -3.15
CA PRO A 39 -9.30 13.12 -3.36
C PRO A 39 -7.97 12.38 -3.12
N VAL A 40 -7.49 11.64 -4.12
CA VAL A 40 -6.24 10.86 -4.00
C VAL A 40 -5.04 11.72 -3.64
N HIS A 41 -4.98 12.95 -4.16
CA HIS A 41 -3.93 13.91 -3.81
C HIS A 41 -3.89 14.22 -2.31
N GLU A 42 -5.04 14.38 -1.64
CA GLU A 42 -5.08 14.60 -0.19
C GLU A 42 -4.61 13.36 0.59
N ILE A 43 -4.98 12.16 0.14
CA ILE A 43 -4.50 10.90 0.72
C ILE A 43 -2.97 10.82 0.61
N ALA A 44 -2.43 11.09 -0.58
CA ALA A 44 -0.98 11.09 -0.81
C ALA A 44 -0.27 12.15 0.04
N ILE A 45 -0.82 13.36 0.16
CA ILE A 45 -0.26 14.42 1.02
C ILE A 45 -0.23 13.97 2.48
N PHE A 46 -1.34 13.40 2.97
CA PHE A 46 -1.43 12.90 4.34
C PHE A 46 -0.41 11.78 4.63
N MET A 47 -0.23 10.85 3.68
CA MET A 47 0.74 9.76 3.79
C MET A 47 2.20 10.23 3.65
N GLY A 48 2.43 11.33 2.95
CA GLY A 48 3.75 11.82 2.60
C GLY A 48 4.45 10.96 1.54
N PRO A 49 5.54 11.48 0.93
CA PRO A 49 6.15 10.88 -0.25
C PRO A 49 6.76 9.49 -0.01
N TYR A 50 7.25 9.23 1.21
CA TYR A 50 7.84 7.92 1.53
C TYR A 50 6.78 6.83 1.62
N LYS A 51 5.72 7.07 2.41
CA LYS A 51 4.67 6.08 2.63
C LYS A 51 3.81 5.89 1.39
N SER A 52 3.52 6.95 0.63
CA SER A 52 2.83 6.84 -0.67
C SER A 52 3.60 6.01 -1.70
N ASN A 53 4.93 6.04 -1.70
CA ASN A 53 5.70 5.19 -2.60
C ASN A 53 5.73 3.74 -2.12
N ALA A 54 5.83 3.53 -0.80
CA ALA A 54 5.82 2.20 -0.17
C ALA A 54 4.50 1.43 -0.35
N THR A 55 3.39 2.11 -0.66
CA THR A 55 2.08 1.42 -0.80
C THR A 55 2.04 0.42 -1.93
N LEU A 56 2.88 0.55 -2.97
CA LEU A 56 2.87 -0.37 -4.10
C LEU A 56 3.28 -1.78 -3.66
N PHE A 57 4.44 -1.91 -2.99
CA PHE A 57 4.88 -3.19 -2.46
C PHE A 57 3.98 -3.66 -1.34
N PHE A 58 3.55 -2.80 -0.41
CA PHE A 58 2.63 -3.19 0.65
C PHE A 58 1.36 -3.85 0.08
N HIS A 59 0.72 -3.21 -0.90
CA HIS A 59 -0.52 -3.68 -1.50
C HIS A 59 -0.34 -5.01 -2.25
N ALA A 60 0.74 -5.13 -3.03
CA ALA A 60 1.09 -6.41 -3.64
C ALA A 60 1.34 -7.47 -2.55
N PHE A 61 2.22 -7.19 -1.58
CA PHE A 61 2.62 -8.15 -0.56
C PHE A 61 1.47 -8.62 0.34
N SER A 62 0.49 -7.76 0.65
CA SER A 62 -0.69 -8.11 1.45
C SER A 62 -1.78 -8.86 0.68
N GLY A 63 -1.71 -8.85 -0.66
CA GLY A 63 -2.70 -9.43 -1.56
C GLY A 63 -3.35 -8.38 -2.46
N CYS A 64 -3.16 -8.54 -3.77
CA CYS A 64 -3.85 -7.81 -4.83
C CYS A 64 -4.32 -8.79 -5.92
N ASP A 65 -4.80 -8.31 -7.07
CA ASP A 65 -5.31 -9.19 -8.14
C ASP A 65 -4.28 -10.20 -8.68
N GLN A 66 -2.97 -9.95 -8.48
CA GLN A 66 -1.89 -10.80 -9.01
C GLN A 66 -1.32 -11.79 -8.00
N VAL A 67 -1.57 -11.61 -6.69
CA VAL A 67 -0.89 -12.36 -5.62
C VAL A 67 -1.86 -12.66 -4.50
N SER A 68 -1.72 -13.85 -3.90
CA SER A 68 -2.61 -14.28 -2.84
C SER A 68 -2.50 -13.40 -1.59
N SER A 69 -3.62 -13.24 -0.89
CA SER A 69 -3.64 -12.60 0.43
C SER A 69 -3.13 -13.54 1.52
N PHE A 70 -2.72 -12.97 2.65
CA PHE A 70 -2.40 -13.74 3.85
C PHE A 70 -3.63 -14.50 4.38
N SER A 71 -3.46 -15.80 4.65
CA SER A 71 -4.57 -16.66 5.09
C SER A 71 -5.20 -16.15 6.38
N ASN A 72 -6.54 -16.10 6.40
CA ASN A 72 -7.37 -15.58 7.50
C ASN A 72 -7.18 -14.09 7.83
N HIS A 73 -6.47 -13.33 6.99
CA HIS A 73 -6.19 -11.90 7.22
C HIS A 73 -6.56 -11.08 5.99
N GLY A 74 -7.39 -10.06 6.21
CA GLY A 74 -7.64 -9.04 5.18
C GLY A 74 -6.57 -7.95 5.18
N ASN A 75 -6.76 -6.95 4.30
CA ASN A 75 -5.84 -5.81 4.19
C ASN A 75 -5.80 -4.92 5.44
N LYS A 76 -6.86 -4.94 6.27
CA LYS A 76 -6.94 -4.11 7.48
C LYS A 76 -5.92 -4.52 8.56
N PRO A 77 -5.83 -5.80 8.99
CA PRO A 77 -4.75 -6.26 9.88
C PRO A 77 -3.34 -5.93 9.40
N ALA A 78 -3.07 -6.07 8.10
CA ALA A 78 -1.77 -5.73 7.52
C ALA A 78 -1.50 -4.21 7.60
N TRP A 79 -2.50 -3.38 7.32
CA TRP A 79 -2.42 -1.93 7.45
C TRP A 79 -2.20 -1.49 8.91
N ASP A 80 -2.98 -2.02 9.84
CA ASP A 80 -2.84 -1.73 11.27
C ASP A 80 -1.46 -2.18 11.79
N THR A 81 -0.94 -3.31 11.27
CA THR A 81 0.42 -3.75 11.54
C THR A 81 1.44 -2.73 11.07
N TRP A 82 1.29 -2.23 9.85
CA TRP A 82 2.20 -1.23 9.28
C TRP A 82 2.15 0.09 10.05
N LEU A 83 0.97 0.51 10.52
CA LEU A 83 0.83 1.71 11.35
C LEU A 83 1.62 1.62 12.66
N SER A 84 1.71 0.44 13.29
CA SER A 84 2.47 0.28 14.55
C SER A 84 3.89 -0.27 14.38
N PHE A 85 4.28 -0.70 13.17
CA PHE A 85 5.65 -1.10 12.83
C PHE A 85 6.17 -0.27 11.65
N ASP A 86 6.24 1.05 11.82
CA ASP A 86 6.60 1.99 10.75
C ASP A 86 8.04 1.81 10.23
N ALA A 87 8.91 1.13 10.98
CA ALA A 87 10.28 0.81 10.57
C ALA A 87 10.36 0.05 9.23
N VAL A 88 9.35 -0.78 8.91
CA VAL A 88 9.27 -1.52 7.64
C VAL A 88 9.04 -0.62 6.42
N THR A 89 8.66 0.65 6.61
CA THR A 89 8.37 1.59 5.51
C THR A 89 9.57 1.77 4.59
N LYS A 90 10.80 1.75 5.11
CA LYS A 90 12.02 1.84 4.28
C LYS A 90 12.10 0.66 3.31
N ASP A 91 11.83 -0.55 3.81
CA ASP A 91 11.93 -1.79 3.05
C ASP A 91 10.80 -1.90 2.03
N PHE A 92 9.57 -1.56 2.40
CA PHE A 92 8.46 -1.46 1.46
C PHE A 92 8.75 -0.47 0.32
N LYS A 93 9.33 0.70 0.64
CA LYS A 93 9.71 1.67 -0.38
C LYS A 93 10.80 1.12 -1.30
N LEU A 94 11.83 0.47 -0.74
CA LEU A 94 12.92 -0.15 -1.49
C LEU A 94 12.37 -1.17 -2.50
N LEU A 95 11.42 -2.00 -2.06
CA LEU A 95 10.83 -3.05 -2.89
C LEU A 95 9.72 -2.56 -3.85
N SER A 96 9.25 -1.32 -3.71
CA SER A 96 8.17 -0.72 -4.53
C SER A 96 8.61 -0.14 -5.88
N ASP A 97 9.90 -0.19 -6.21
CA ASP A 97 10.43 0.38 -7.44
C ASP A 97 10.97 -0.69 -8.37
N LYS A 98 12.26 -1.02 -8.24
CA LYS A 98 12.95 -2.02 -9.05
C LYS A 98 13.81 -2.90 -8.16
N PRO A 99 13.19 -3.78 -7.36
CA PRO A 99 13.94 -4.66 -6.48
C PRO A 99 14.84 -5.60 -7.29
N ASN A 100 16.02 -5.87 -6.73
CA ASN A 100 16.93 -6.92 -7.13
C ASN A 100 17.19 -7.86 -5.94
N ASP A 101 17.91 -8.96 -6.16
CA ASP A 101 18.17 -9.96 -5.12
C ASP A 101 18.81 -9.36 -3.85
N ASP A 102 19.75 -8.42 -4.01
CA ASP A 102 20.39 -7.75 -2.88
C ASP A 102 19.38 -6.95 -2.03
N SER A 103 18.50 -6.19 -2.67
CA SER A 103 17.47 -5.40 -2.00
C SER A 103 16.43 -6.27 -1.27
N VAL A 104 16.12 -7.45 -1.84
CA VAL A 104 15.23 -8.42 -1.20
C VAL A 104 15.91 -9.02 0.03
N ASN A 105 17.19 -9.39 -0.09
CA ASN A 105 17.97 -9.92 1.03
C ASN A 105 18.15 -8.88 2.16
N GLU A 106 18.35 -7.60 1.84
CA GLU A 106 18.42 -6.52 2.84
C GLU A 106 17.09 -6.38 3.60
N ALA A 107 15.96 -6.45 2.88
CA ALA A 107 14.62 -6.27 3.45
C ALA A 107 14.09 -7.49 4.21
N ALA A 108 14.56 -8.71 3.88
CA ALA A 108 13.96 -9.98 4.27
C ALA A 108 13.62 -10.06 5.77
N LEU A 109 14.56 -9.71 6.65
CA LEU A 109 14.38 -9.80 8.11
C LEU A 109 13.24 -8.91 8.62
N ASN A 110 13.12 -7.68 8.10
CA ASN A 110 12.05 -6.77 8.50
C ASN A 110 10.70 -7.19 7.90
N ILE A 111 10.70 -7.74 6.68
CA ILE A 111 9.50 -8.27 6.04
C ILE A 111 8.98 -9.50 6.78
N GLU A 112 9.85 -10.45 7.15
CA GLU A 112 9.48 -11.60 7.96
C GLU A 112 8.91 -11.18 9.32
N ARG A 113 9.57 -10.23 10.01
CA ARG A 113 9.06 -9.66 11.25
C ARG A 113 7.69 -9.03 11.09
N PHE A 114 7.47 -8.31 9.98
CA PHE A 114 6.16 -7.73 9.67
C PHE A 114 5.08 -8.81 9.53
N VAL A 115 5.37 -9.92 8.84
CA VAL A 115 4.45 -11.06 8.73
C VAL A 115 4.17 -11.67 10.11
N VAL A 116 5.18 -11.90 10.94
CA VAL A 116 4.99 -12.40 12.32
C VAL A 116 4.05 -11.48 13.10
N LEU A 117 4.24 -10.16 13.01
CA LEU A 117 3.41 -9.20 13.72
C LEU A 117 1.95 -9.16 13.23
N ILE A 118 1.69 -9.45 11.94
CA ILE A 118 0.31 -9.60 11.43
C ILE A 118 -0.39 -10.73 12.19
N TYR A 119 0.27 -11.89 12.31
CA TYR A 119 -0.32 -13.10 12.92
C TYR A 119 -0.30 -13.11 14.45
N ASP A 120 0.64 -12.40 15.09
CA ASP A 120 0.75 -12.36 16.55
C ASP A 120 -0.26 -11.41 17.19
N ARG A 121 -0.53 -10.25 16.57
CA ARG A 121 -1.55 -9.30 17.05
C ARG A 121 -2.98 -9.84 17.01
N THR A 122 -3.20 -10.94 16.29
CA THR A 122 -4.51 -11.59 16.14
C THR A 122 -4.72 -12.76 17.10
N ARG A 123 -3.76 -13.03 18.01
CA ARG A 123 -3.97 -13.95 19.14
C ARG A 123 -4.65 -13.21 20.29
N GLU A 124 -5.94 -12.95 20.13
CA GLU A 124 -6.88 -12.77 21.27
C GLU A 124 -7.61 -14.07 21.55
#